data_AF-T0ZEM8-F1
#
_entry.id   AF-T0ZEM8-F1
#
_cell.length_a   1.000
_cell.length_b   1.000
_cell.length_c   1.000
_cell.angle_alpha   90.00
_cell.angle_beta   90.00
_cell.angle_gamma   90.00
#
_symmetry.space_group_name_H-M   'P 1'
#
loop_
_entity.id
_entity.type
_entity.pdbx_description
1 polymer ?
#
loop_
_entity_poly.entity_id
_entity_poly.type
_entity_poly.pdbx_seq_one_letter_code
_entity_poly.pdbx_strand_id
1 'polypeptide(L)'
;MLMSDLPESDAAFQDQILPLVSRTFALTIPQLPAALCTPVTSAYLLCRIADTIEDEPGLSAADTQRFLRRFTAVVQGREDAQRFAAEVVPHLGASTLAAERDLV
;
A
#
# COMPACT_ATOMS: atom_id res chain seq x y z
N MET A 1 -1.59 14.06 -22.60
CA MET A 1 -1.68 12.65 -23.03
C MET A 1 -0.57 11.93 -22.26
N LEU A 2 -0.78 11.25 -21.13
CA LEU A 2 -1.95 10.59 -20.54
C LEU A 2 -2.25 11.12 -19.11
N MET A 3 -3.53 11.32 -18.79
CA MET A 3 -4.04 11.54 -17.41
C MET A 3 -5.32 10.72 -17.27
N SER A 4 -5.25 9.42 -17.58
CA SER A 4 -6.42 8.56 -17.64
C SER A 4 -5.98 7.11 -17.45
N ASP A 5 -5.57 6.77 -16.24
CA ASP A 5 -5.52 5.39 -15.73
C ASP A 5 -5.57 5.43 -14.19
N LEU A 6 -6.34 6.38 -13.61
CA LEU A 6 -6.76 6.22 -12.23
C LEU A 6 -7.94 5.24 -12.24
N PRO A 7 -7.91 4.17 -11.45
CA PRO A 7 -8.99 3.19 -11.41
C PRO A 7 -10.31 3.86 -11.05
N GLU A 8 -11.38 3.48 -11.75
CA GLU A 8 -12.71 4.10 -11.61
C GLU A 8 -13.33 3.93 -10.20
N SER A 9 -12.74 3.08 -9.34
CA SER A 9 -13.08 2.90 -7.92
C SER A 9 -11.94 2.27 -7.11
N ASP A 10 -11.98 2.38 -5.78
CA ASP A 10 -11.03 1.73 -4.86
C ASP A 10 -10.97 0.21 -5.07
N ALA A 11 -12.10 -0.44 -5.36
CA ALA A 11 -12.15 -1.87 -5.63
C ALA A 11 -11.40 -2.24 -6.92
N ALA A 12 -11.59 -1.43 -7.98
CA ALA A 12 -10.85 -1.61 -9.22
C ALA A 12 -9.34 -1.40 -9.03
N PHE A 13 -8.94 -0.47 -8.16
CA PHE A 13 -7.53 -0.31 -7.80
C PHE A 13 -6.98 -1.56 -7.11
N GLN A 14 -7.71 -2.08 -6.11
CA GLN A 14 -7.30 -3.28 -5.37
C GLN A 14 -7.04 -4.48 -6.29
N ASP A 15 -7.92 -4.70 -7.27
CA ASP A 15 -7.80 -5.78 -8.24
C ASP A 15 -6.60 -5.59 -9.18
N GLN A 16 -6.28 -4.35 -9.54
CA GLN A 16 -5.15 -4.01 -10.42
C GLN A 16 -3.80 -4.07 -9.69
N ILE A 17 -3.73 -3.58 -8.45
CA ILE A 17 -2.47 -3.43 -7.72
C ILE A 17 -2.03 -4.75 -7.06
N LEU A 18 -2.97 -5.59 -6.61
CA LEU A 18 -2.67 -6.83 -5.88
C LEU A 18 -1.70 -7.78 -6.62
N PRO A 19 -1.86 -8.07 -7.93
CA PRO A 19 -0.92 -8.90 -8.69
C PRO A 19 0.48 -8.29 -8.83
N LEU A 20 0.58 -6.96 -8.76
CA LEU A 20 1.85 -6.24 -8.92
C LEU A 20 2.67 -6.22 -7.64
N VAL A 21 2.00 -6.28 -6.47
CA VAL A 21 2.66 -6.31 -5.15
C VAL A 21 2.65 -7.70 -4.50
N SER A 22 1.99 -8.69 -5.11
CA SER A 22 1.97 -10.06 -4.61
C SER A 22 1.68 -11.13 -5.67
N ARG A 23 2.65 -12.01 -5.92
CA ARG A 23 2.45 -13.16 -6.82
C ARG A 23 1.54 -14.22 -6.20
N THR A 24 1.77 -14.57 -4.92
CA THR A 24 1.06 -15.68 -4.28
C THR A 24 -0.33 -15.29 -3.83
N PHE A 25 -0.50 -14.14 -3.17
CA PHE A 25 -1.81 -13.73 -2.65
C PHE A 25 -2.78 -13.30 -3.76
N ALA A 26 -2.28 -12.81 -4.89
CA ALA A 26 -3.12 -12.58 -6.06
C ALA A 26 -3.77 -13.86 -6.61
N LEU A 27 -3.19 -15.03 -6.34
CA LEU A 27 -3.77 -16.32 -6.73
C LEU A 27 -4.71 -16.87 -5.66
N THR A 28 -4.41 -16.66 -4.37
CA THR A 28 -5.13 -17.30 -3.27
C THR A 28 -6.30 -16.47 -2.73
N ILE A 29 -6.19 -15.15 -2.69
CA ILE A 29 -7.27 -14.28 -2.20
C ILE A 29 -8.54 -14.41 -3.05
N PRO A 30 -8.49 -14.47 -4.40
CA PRO A 30 -9.70 -14.68 -5.21
C PRO A 30 -10.39 -16.04 -4.99
N GLN A 31 -9.73 -17.01 -4.34
CA GLN A 31 -10.30 -18.32 -4.03
C GLN A 31 -11.08 -18.33 -2.71
N LEU A 32 -11.08 -17.22 -1.96
CA LEU A 32 -11.86 -17.10 -0.74
C LEU A 32 -13.36 -17.01 -1.06
N PRO A 33 -14.25 -17.32 -0.10
CA PRO A 33 -15.65 -16.97 -0.19
C PRO A 33 -15.82 -15.48 -0.54
N ALA A 34 -16.77 -15.15 -1.41
CA ALA A 34 -16.94 -13.78 -1.93
C ALA A 34 -16.99 -12.69 -0.84
N ALA A 35 -17.58 -12.99 0.32
CA ALA A 35 -17.66 -12.07 1.45
C ALA A 35 -16.30 -11.76 2.12
N LEU A 36 -15.27 -12.57 1.85
CA LEU A 36 -13.92 -12.44 2.43
C LEU A 36 -12.90 -11.85 1.46
N CYS A 37 -13.13 -11.89 0.14
CA CYS A 37 -12.17 -11.41 -0.85
C CYS A 37 -11.76 -9.96 -0.58
N THR A 38 -12.71 -9.01 -0.59
CA THR A 38 -12.44 -7.58 -0.38
C THR A 38 -11.78 -7.25 0.96
N PRO A 39 -12.29 -7.69 2.14
CA PRO A 39 -11.65 -7.35 3.41
C PRO A 39 -10.25 -7.96 3.54
N VAL A 40 -10.01 -9.17 3.01
CA VAL A 40 -8.68 -9.78 3.04
C VAL A 40 -7.72 -9.09 2.07
N THR A 41 -8.16 -8.70 0.87
CA THR A 41 -7.35 -7.87 -0.04
C THR A 41 -6.97 -6.55 0.63
N SER A 42 -7.92 -5.85 1.24
CA SER A 42 -7.67 -4.58 1.92
C SER A 42 -6.67 -4.75 3.07
N ALA A 43 -6.85 -5.76 3.93
CA ALA A 43 -5.92 -6.04 5.02
C ALA A 43 -4.51 -6.37 4.50
N TYR A 44 -4.42 -7.18 3.44
CA TYR A 44 -3.15 -7.54 2.82
C TYR A 44 -2.41 -6.32 2.27
N LEU A 45 -3.10 -5.45 1.53
CA LEU A 45 -2.52 -4.25 0.95
C LEU A 45 -2.05 -3.26 2.02
N LEU A 46 -2.81 -3.09 3.11
CA LEU A 46 -2.36 -2.29 4.25
C LEU A 46 -1.09 -2.85 4.91
N CYS A 47 -1.00 -4.17 5.08
CA CYS A 47 0.23 -4.79 5.57
C CYS A 47 1.39 -4.61 4.58
N ARG A 48 1.13 -4.69 3.28
CA ARG A 48 2.16 -4.47 2.24
C ARG A 48 2.73 -3.05 2.29
N ILE A 49 1.90 -2.03 2.56
CA ILE A 49 2.38 -0.66 2.78
C ILE A 49 3.31 -0.60 4.01
N ALA A 50 2.93 -1.26 5.11
CA ALA A 50 3.77 -1.31 6.30
C ALA A 50 5.12 -2.00 6.02
N ASP A 51 5.11 -3.15 5.32
CA ASP A 51 6.31 -3.87 4.88
C ASP A 51 7.21 -2.95 4.03
N THR A 52 6.63 -2.22 3.06
CA THR A 52 7.37 -1.29 2.20
C THR A 52 8.09 -0.19 3.00
N ILE A 53 7.49 0.32 4.07
CA ILE A 53 8.11 1.32 4.95
C ILE A 53 9.19 0.68 5.83
N GLU A 54 8.95 -0.53 6.34
CA GLU A 54 9.88 -1.27 7.19
C GLU A 54 11.15 -1.69 6.44
N ASP A 55 11.00 -2.11 5.19
CA ASP A 55 12.08 -2.64 4.36
C ASP A 55 12.91 -1.54 3.65
N GLU A 56 12.52 -0.26 3.74
CA GLU A 56 13.22 0.84 3.07
C GLU A 56 14.60 1.11 3.71
N PRO A 57 15.72 0.80 3.03
CA PRO A 57 17.05 0.91 3.62
C PRO A 57 17.49 2.36 3.87
N GLY A 58 16.87 3.33 3.18
CA GLY A 58 17.15 4.75 3.35
C GLY A 58 16.61 5.36 4.64
N LEU A 59 15.72 4.68 5.35
CA LEU A 59 15.14 5.17 6.60
C LEU A 59 15.96 4.76 7.82
N SER A 60 16.15 5.69 8.76
CA SER A 60 16.65 5.34 10.08
C SER A 60 15.57 4.59 10.86
N ALA A 61 15.96 3.74 11.82
CA ALA A 61 15.00 3.03 12.67
C ALA A 61 14.01 3.98 13.38
N ALA A 62 14.45 5.19 13.74
CA ALA A 62 13.59 6.20 14.34
C ALA A 62 12.56 6.77 13.35
N ASP A 63 12.97 7.00 12.09
CA ASP A 63 12.08 7.47 11.03
C ASP A 63 11.08 6.37 10.61
N THR A 64 11.52 5.12 10.44
CA THR A 64 10.65 3.97 10.19
C THR A 64 9.56 3.87 11.26
N GLN A 65 9.94 3.89 12.55
CA GLN A 65 8.96 3.87 13.64
C GLN A 65 8.03 5.08 13.63
N ARG A 66 8.52 6.28 13.26
CA ARG A 66 7.69 7.48 13.13
C ARG A 66 6.65 7.29 12.03
N PHE A 67 7.05 6.82 10.86
CA PHE A 67 6.15 6.62 9.73
C PHE A 67 5.14 5.50 9.99
N LEU A 68 5.52 4.38 10.60
CA LEU A 68 4.58 3.31 10.96
C LEU A 68 3.51 3.77 11.99
N ARG A 69 3.89 4.62 12.95
CA ARG A 69 2.92 5.23 13.88
C ARG A 69 1.93 6.15 13.17
N ARG A 70 2.41 6.94 12.21
CA ARG A 70 1.56 7.81 11.38
C ARG A 70 0.65 7.02 10.46
N PHE A 71 1.17 5.97 9.82
CA PHE A 71 0.38 5.04 9.02
C PHE A 71 -0.76 4.43 9.85
N THR A 72 -0.50 4.03 11.09
CA THR A 72 -1.55 3.57 12.01
C THR A 72 -2.59 4.67 12.30
N ALA A 73 -2.18 5.93 12.42
CA ALA A 73 -3.10 7.05 12.60
C ALA A 73 -3.96 7.29 11.34
N VAL A 74 -3.39 7.17 10.14
CA VAL A 74 -4.11 7.24 8.85
C VAL A 74 -5.16 6.13 8.76
N VAL A 75 -4.79 4.87 9.03
CA VAL A 75 -5.74 3.73 9.01
C VAL A 75 -6.89 3.92 10.01
N GLN A 76 -6.65 4.63 11.11
CA GLN A 76 -7.66 4.97 12.10
C GLN A 76 -8.44 6.26 11.81
N GLY A 77 -8.18 6.91 10.67
CA GLY A 77 -8.82 8.18 10.28
C GLY A 77 -8.41 9.39 11.11
N ARG A 78 -7.26 9.33 11.79
CA ARG A 78 -6.74 10.38 12.68
C ARG A 78 -5.68 11.27 12.01
N GLU A 79 -5.24 10.90 10.82
CA GLU A 79 -4.31 11.66 9.98
C GLU A 79 -4.75 11.55 8.51
N ASP A 80 -4.46 12.58 7.72
CA ASP A 80 -4.79 12.62 6.29
C ASP A 80 -3.84 11.72 5.48
N ALA A 81 -4.41 10.81 4.69
CA ALA A 81 -3.66 9.82 3.91
C ALA A 81 -2.78 10.46 2.82
N GLN A 82 -3.30 11.49 2.13
CA GLN A 82 -2.58 12.15 1.04
C GLN A 82 -1.34 12.90 1.54
N ARG A 83 -1.48 13.59 2.67
CA ARG A 83 -0.36 14.24 3.34
C ARG A 83 0.68 13.23 3.82
N PHE A 84 0.25 12.12 4.40
CA PHE A 84 1.15 11.04 4.81
C PHE A 84 1.95 10.49 3.61
N ALA A 85 1.27 10.15 2.52
CA ALA A 85 1.89 9.61 1.31
C ALA A 85 2.90 10.60 0.70
N ALA A 86 2.53 11.88 0.58
CA ALA A 86 3.42 12.92 0.07
C ALA A 86 4.72 13.10 0.88
N GLU A 87 4.70 12.74 2.17
CA GLU A 87 5.88 12.78 3.04
C GLU A 87 6.68 11.47 3.03
N VAL A 88 6.04 10.30 2.85
CA VAL A 88 6.71 8.98 2.86
C VAL A 88 7.31 8.62 1.51
N VAL A 89 6.54 8.78 0.42
CA VAL A 89 6.93 8.34 -0.93
C VAL A 89 8.30 8.87 -1.38
N PRO A 90 8.70 10.13 -1.09
CA PRO A 90 10.04 10.62 -1.44
C PRO A 90 11.21 9.87 -0.77
N HIS A 91 10.96 9.15 0.32
CA HIS A 91 11.95 8.31 0.99
C HIS A 91 12.04 6.89 0.40
N LEU A 92 11.03 6.45 -0.36
CA LEU A 92 11.00 5.12 -0.96
C LEU A 92 11.91 5.08 -2.18
N GLY A 93 13.07 4.45 -2.02
CA GLY A 93 14.21 4.55 -2.92
C GLY A 93 14.10 3.70 -4.18
N ALA A 94 15.26 3.54 -4.84
CA ALA A 94 15.38 2.76 -6.08
C ALA A 94 15.15 1.26 -5.90
N SER A 95 15.26 0.74 -4.67
CA SER A 95 15.01 -0.65 -4.32
C SER A 95 13.51 -0.98 -4.18
N THR A 96 12.67 0.01 -3.92
CA THR A 96 11.22 -0.17 -3.83
C THR A 96 10.62 -0.36 -5.22
N LEU A 97 9.69 -1.30 -5.38
CA LEU A 97 9.02 -1.49 -6.66
C LEU A 97 8.12 -0.28 -6.99
N ALA A 98 7.95 0.01 -8.28
CA ALA A 98 7.07 1.11 -8.70
C ALA A 98 5.62 0.91 -8.22
N ALA A 99 5.13 -0.33 -8.26
CA ALA A 99 3.81 -0.68 -7.77
C ALA A 99 3.69 -0.55 -6.24
N GLU A 100 4.76 -0.79 -5.48
CA GLU A 100 4.75 -0.57 -4.04
C GLU A 100 4.71 0.92 -3.71
N ARG A 101 5.41 1.77 -4.47
CA ARG A 101 5.29 3.22 -4.32
C ARG A 101 3.93 3.76 -4.74
N ASP A 102 3.31 3.17 -5.75
CA ASP A 102 1.96 3.53 -6.21
C ASP A 102 0.87 3.11 -5.20
N LEU A 103 1.14 2.06 -4.41
CA LEU A 103 0.25 1.60 -3.36
C LEU A 103 0.22 2.53 -2.12
N VAL A 104 1.31 3.27 -1.86
CA VAL A 104 1.46 4.19 -0.70
C VAL A 104 0.91 5.57 -1.00
#